data_AF-A0A2S8YB12-F1
#
_entry.id   AF-A0A2S8YB12-F1
#
_cell.length_a   1.000
_cell.length_b   1.000
_cell.length_c   1.000
_cell.angle_alpha   90.00
_cell.angle_beta   90.00
_cell.angle_gamma   90.00
#
_symmetry.space_group_name_H-M   'P 1'
#
loop_
_entity.id
_entity.type
_entity.pdbx_description
1 polymer ?
#
loop_
_entity_poly.entity_id
_entity_poly.type
_entity_poly.pdbx_seq_one_letter_code
_entity_poly.pdbx_strand_id
1 'polypeptide(L)'
;MDQSFSIKNLNDLLKGDREKGGDLEERYIPAAFDIRVKLYELNKLRSFSKYRFRTGKITPALYEKRISRLALVIDKRKMQHGRLIDLELERVSKIISGKEFRINVALLPALVGGKKVYGVGNSLDQVLAIRFVQRTLKVLYEIRMPSRDILVSQIKSLALDGVPKYIIRSDVESFYESVRHKELLDGIHQAPELSVLIKRILTRLMKDYVVVSGDENGLPRGIGISAYLSEIYLSSIDAEIRRQDDLFYYARYVDDMVLMYAPQRKELAAKYLETLSEILRGKGLKFNDKTKTIDLLDEFKGKFDYLGYTFDVSSSSSGVQLSQRKINKYRSRIDKAFSDYNSKFTFIPEKSEEELILRCLFLTGNMRLFNRKSNAFIGVYFSNKYITDASQLSGLDHYFRNKLKSVASPSLVRKLSKLSFEKGFKEKLFRNFDSKELSELSRGWKHV
;
A
#
# COMPACT_ATOMS: atom_id res chain seq x y z
N MET A 1 15.95 12.68 17.63
CA MET A 1 14.52 12.30 17.77
C MET A 1 14.32 11.66 19.15
N ASP A 2 13.30 12.07 19.91
CA ASP A 2 12.95 11.38 21.17
C ASP A 2 12.40 9.98 20.87
N GLN A 3 13.05 8.96 21.43
CA GLN A 3 12.72 7.54 21.22
C GLN A 3 12.05 6.90 22.44
N SER A 4 11.64 7.71 23.42
CA SER A 4 10.83 7.25 24.54
C SER A 4 9.39 6.97 24.11
N PHE A 5 8.77 5.95 24.69
CA PHE A 5 7.33 5.72 24.57
C PHE A 5 6.56 6.65 25.53
N SER A 6 6.84 7.96 25.48
CA SER A 6 6.17 8.96 26.31
C SER A 6 4.70 9.14 25.91
N ILE A 7 3.88 9.65 26.84
CA ILE A 7 2.46 9.98 26.59
C ILE A 7 2.36 10.88 25.35
N LYS A 8 3.23 11.88 25.23
CA LYS A 8 3.30 12.79 24.09
C LYS A 8 3.49 12.03 22.76
N ASN A 9 4.51 11.18 22.68
CA ASN A 9 4.82 10.43 21.46
C ASN A 9 3.72 9.44 21.07
N LEU A 10 3.08 8.80 22.06
CA LEU A 10 1.95 7.91 21.82
C LEU A 10 0.69 8.68 21.39
N ASN A 11 0.43 9.85 21.99
CA ASN A 11 -0.70 10.70 21.64
C ASN A 11 -0.55 11.26 20.22
N ASP A 12 0.66 11.60 19.80
CA ASP A 12 0.95 11.98 18.40
C ASP A 12 0.54 10.88 17.41
N LEU A 13 0.73 9.60 17.77
CA LEU A 13 0.29 8.48 16.93
C LEU A 13 -1.24 8.35 16.89
N LEU A 14 -1.93 8.54 18.03
CA LEU A 14 -3.39 8.56 18.08
C LEU A 14 -3.97 9.76 17.32
N LYS A 15 -3.34 10.94 17.40
CA LYS A 15 -3.71 12.11 16.61
C LYS A 15 -3.54 11.84 15.12
N GLY A 16 -2.39 11.31 14.71
CA GLY A 16 -2.14 10.96 13.31
C GLY A 16 -3.07 9.84 12.79
N ASP A 17 -3.52 8.94 13.67
CA ASP A 17 -4.58 7.98 13.34
C ASP A 17 -5.89 8.72 13.05
N ARG A 18 -6.36 9.58 13.97
CA ARG A 18 -7.61 10.36 13.83
C ARG A 18 -7.64 11.24 12.58
N GLU A 19 -6.56 11.96 12.31
CA GLU A 19 -6.43 12.81 11.12
C GLU A 19 -6.59 12.02 9.82
N LYS A 20 -6.21 10.74 9.85
CA LYS A 20 -6.36 9.83 8.72
C LYS A 20 -7.70 9.08 8.74
N GLY A 21 -8.67 9.42 9.60
CA GLY A 21 -9.91 8.66 9.74
C GLY A 21 -9.72 7.33 10.48
N GLY A 22 -8.84 7.37 11.48
CA GLY A 22 -8.51 6.32 12.43
C GLY A 22 -9.66 5.89 13.34
N ASP A 23 -9.63 4.63 13.77
CA ASP A 23 -10.59 4.00 14.69
C ASP A 23 -9.95 3.57 16.02
N LEU A 24 -8.67 3.88 16.26
CA LEU A 24 -8.00 3.45 17.50
C LEU A 24 -8.66 4.04 18.75
N GLU A 25 -9.01 5.33 18.73
CA GLU A 25 -9.68 5.97 19.87
C GLU A 25 -11.06 5.35 20.13
N GLU A 26 -11.82 5.07 19.06
CA GLU A 26 -13.13 4.43 19.15
C GLU A 26 -13.05 3.02 19.74
N ARG A 27 -12.08 2.23 19.26
CA ARG A 27 -11.94 0.83 19.63
C ARG A 27 -11.36 0.62 21.02
N TYR A 28 -10.39 1.42 21.42
CA TYR A 28 -9.62 1.19 22.65
C TYR A 28 -9.92 2.20 23.76
N ILE A 29 -10.49 3.36 23.44
CA ILE A 29 -10.79 4.42 24.42
C ILE A 29 -12.22 4.94 24.18
N PRO A 30 -13.26 4.07 24.21
CA PRO A 30 -14.62 4.43 23.81
C PRO A 30 -15.19 5.61 24.61
N ALA A 31 -14.86 5.72 25.90
CA ALA A 31 -15.28 6.86 26.72
C ALA A 31 -14.70 8.19 26.21
N ALA A 32 -13.45 8.21 25.73
CA ALA A 32 -12.88 9.41 25.11
C ALA A 32 -13.52 9.67 23.74
N PHE A 33 -13.76 8.62 22.95
CA PHE A 33 -14.46 8.74 21.67
C PHE A 33 -15.85 9.39 21.82
N ASP A 34 -16.65 8.96 22.78
CA ASP A 34 -17.97 9.54 23.06
C ASP A 34 -17.90 11.04 23.38
N ILE A 35 -16.89 11.45 24.14
CA ILE A 35 -16.65 12.87 24.43
C ILE A 35 -16.27 13.61 23.14
N ARG A 36 -15.46 13.01 22.27
CA ARG A 36 -15.07 13.59 20.98
C ARG A 36 -16.27 13.77 20.05
N VAL A 37 -17.17 12.80 19.97
CA VAL A 37 -18.44 12.92 19.22
C VAL A 37 -19.28 14.08 19.76
N LYS A 38 -19.41 14.19 21.10
CA LYS A 38 -20.10 15.32 21.74
C LYS A 38 -19.41 16.66 21.43
N LEU A 39 -18.08 16.70 21.42
CA LEU A 39 -17.30 17.89 21.05
C LEU A 39 -17.55 18.30 19.59
N TYR A 40 -17.70 17.35 18.68
CA TYR A 40 -18.05 17.62 17.29
C TYR A 40 -19.42 18.32 17.19
N GLU A 41 -20.45 17.78 17.85
CA GLU A 41 -21.78 18.39 17.87
C GLU A 41 -21.80 19.78 18.53
N LEU A 42 -21.06 19.97 19.63
CA LEU A 42 -20.92 21.29 20.27
C LEU A 42 -20.26 22.32 19.35
N ASN A 43 -19.25 21.90 18.58
CA ASN A 43 -18.62 22.77 17.60
C ASN A 43 -19.55 23.12 16.43
N LYS A 44 -20.38 22.17 15.99
CA LYS A 44 -21.44 22.42 15.00
C LYS A 44 -22.46 23.43 15.51
N LEU A 45 -22.90 23.30 16.76
CA LEU A 45 -23.79 24.27 17.43
C LEU A 45 -23.14 25.65 17.56
N ARG A 46 -21.84 25.71 17.86
CA ARG A 46 -21.08 26.96 17.91
C ARG A 46 -21.02 27.64 16.53
N SER A 47 -20.74 26.89 15.47
CA SER A 47 -20.76 27.39 14.09
C SER A 47 -22.15 27.84 13.65
N PHE A 48 -23.19 27.10 14.02
CA PHE A 48 -24.58 27.48 13.75
C PHE A 48 -24.99 28.76 14.48
N SER A 49 -24.53 28.93 15.72
CA SER A 49 -24.77 30.17 16.49
C SER A 49 -24.10 31.38 15.82
N LYS A 50 -22.86 31.22 15.32
CA LYS A 50 -22.17 32.25 14.51
C LYS A 50 -22.94 32.60 13.24
N TYR A 51 -23.44 31.60 12.51
CA TYR A 51 -24.25 31.82 11.32
C TYR A 51 -25.55 32.58 11.63
N ARG A 52 -26.26 32.21 12.69
CA ARG A 52 -27.49 32.91 13.11
C ARG A 52 -27.25 34.36 13.52
N PHE A 53 -26.13 34.65 14.17
CA PHE A 53 -25.74 36.02 14.50
C PHE A 53 -25.45 36.82 13.22
N ARG A 54 -24.63 36.28 12.30
CA ARG A 54 -24.31 36.92 11.01
C ARG A 54 -25.52 37.20 10.13
N THR A 55 -26.59 36.41 10.27
CA THR A 55 -27.84 36.54 9.48
C THR A 55 -28.92 37.33 10.22
N GLY A 56 -28.60 37.99 11.33
CA GLY A 56 -29.55 38.80 12.10
C GLY A 56 -30.64 38.00 12.83
N LYS A 57 -30.53 36.67 12.89
CA LYS A 57 -31.56 35.78 13.47
C LYS A 57 -31.50 35.67 15.00
N ILE A 58 -30.51 36.29 15.65
CA ILE A 58 -30.36 36.37 17.12
C ILE A 58 -29.69 37.70 17.50
N THR A 59 -30.02 38.21 18.68
CA THR A 59 -29.44 39.46 19.22
C THR A 59 -27.98 39.26 19.69
N PRO A 60 -27.16 40.33 19.73
CA PRO A 60 -25.80 40.27 20.26
C PRO A 60 -25.72 39.67 21.67
N ALA A 61 -26.56 40.12 22.60
CA ALA A 61 -26.58 39.62 23.99
C ALA A 61 -26.89 38.12 24.08
N LEU A 62 -27.83 37.61 23.26
CA LEU A 62 -28.18 36.19 23.23
C LEU A 62 -27.06 35.35 22.58
N TYR A 63 -26.39 35.89 21.56
CA TYR A 63 -25.22 35.28 20.95
C TYR A 63 -24.06 35.14 21.95
N GLU A 64 -23.69 36.22 22.64
CA GLU A 64 -22.62 36.23 23.64
C GLU A 64 -22.88 35.21 24.75
N LYS A 65 -24.07 35.24 25.36
CA LYS A 65 -24.46 34.28 26.40
C LYS A 65 -24.33 32.83 25.92
N ARG A 66 -24.75 32.55 24.68
CA ARG A 66 -24.70 31.20 24.09
C ARG A 66 -23.27 30.76 23.79
N ILE A 67 -22.43 31.63 23.25
CA ILE A 67 -21.03 31.34 22.96
C ILE A 67 -20.24 31.13 24.26
N SER A 68 -20.43 31.96 25.27
CA SER A 68 -19.77 31.81 26.58
C SER A 68 -20.13 30.48 27.24
N ARG A 69 -21.42 30.10 27.23
CA ARG A 69 -21.86 28.79 27.72
C ARG A 69 -21.24 27.64 26.93
N LEU A 70 -21.25 27.71 25.60
CA LEU A 70 -20.64 26.68 24.75
C LEU A 70 -19.13 26.57 24.98
N ALA A 71 -18.43 27.68 25.17
CA ALA A 71 -16.99 27.71 25.43
C ALA A 71 -16.63 26.97 26.72
N LEU A 72 -17.29 27.29 27.84
CA LEU A 72 -17.12 26.59 29.13
C LEU A 72 -17.34 25.08 29.01
N VAL A 73 -18.41 24.72 28.30
CA VAL A 73 -18.83 23.34 28.13
C VAL A 73 -17.87 22.55 27.22
N ILE A 74 -17.36 23.19 26.16
CA ILE A 74 -16.33 22.62 25.28
C ILE A 74 -15.03 22.44 26.05
N ASP A 75 -14.61 23.43 26.84
CA ASP A 75 -13.37 23.39 27.59
C ASP A 75 -13.36 22.28 28.65
N LYS A 76 -14.43 22.17 29.44
CA LYS A 76 -14.62 21.07 30.40
C LYS A 76 -14.54 19.70 29.72
N ARG A 77 -15.16 19.55 28.54
CA ARG A 77 -15.12 18.30 27.79
C ARG A 77 -13.75 18.01 27.18
N LYS A 78 -13.01 19.02 26.72
CA LYS A 78 -11.62 18.86 26.28
C LYS A 78 -10.72 18.37 27.41
N MET A 79 -10.86 18.94 28.61
CA MET A 79 -10.12 18.47 29.78
C MET A 79 -10.47 17.02 30.14
N GLN A 80 -11.76 16.66 30.12
CA GLN A 80 -12.18 15.27 30.36
C GLN A 80 -11.63 14.31 29.30
N HIS A 81 -11.69 14.69 28.02
CA HIS A 81 -11.12 13.94 26.92
C HIS A 81 -9.62 13.71 27.12
N GLY A 82 -8.86 14.77 27.38
CA GLY A 82 -7.42 14.70 27.62
C GLY A 82 -7.06 13.76 28.76
N ARG A 83 -7.74 13.86 29.91
CA ARG A 83 -7.52 12.98 31.07
C ARG A 83 -7.72 11.50 30.74
N LEU A 84 -8.76 11.15 29.98
CA LEU A 84 -9.01 9.75 29.59
C LEU A 84 -7.94 9.22 28.65
N ILE A 85 -7.48 10.06 27.71
CA ILE A 85 -6.39 9.70 26.79
C ILE A 85 -5.09 9.53 27.57
N ASP A 86 -4.72 10.49 28.42
CA ASP A 86 -3.46 10.48 29.16
C ASP A 86 -3.39 9.27 30.11
N LEU A 87 -4.47 8.96 30.83
CA LEU A 87 -4.55 7.79 31.71
C LEU A 87 -4.28 6.48 30.95
N GLU A 88 -4.91 6.32 29.78
CA GLU A 88 -4.74 5.11 28.98
C GLU A 88 -3.33 5.04 28.34
N LEU A 89 -2.80 6.18 27.91
CA LEU A 89 -1.45 6.24 27.34
C LEU A 89 -0.35 6.04 28.40
N GLU A 90 -0.56 6.44 29.65
CA GLU A 90 0.31 6.11 30.78
C GLU A 90 0.36 4.60 31.01
N ARG A 91 -0.81 3.94 31.03
CA ARG A 91 -0.92 2.49 31.14
C ARG A 91 -0.16 1.79 30.02
N VAL A 92 -0.39 2.21 28.77
CA VAL A 92 0.30 1.67 27.59
C VAL A 92 1.80 1.90 27.64
N SER A 93 2.24 3.11 28.00
CA SER A 93 3.66 3.47 28.12
C SER A 93 4.39 2.57 29.12
N LYS A 94 3.77 2.33 30.29
CA LYS A 94 4.31 1.44 31.33
C LYS A 94 4.45 0.00 30.83
N ILE A 95 3.45 -0.49 30.09
CA ILE A 95 3.48 -1.85 29.50
C ILE A 95 4.61 -1.97 28.50
N ILE A 96 4.71 -1.06 27.52
CA ILE A 96 5.72 -1.14 26.45
C ILE A 96 7.14 -1.03 27.01
N SER A 97 7.32 -0.18 28.02
CA SER A 97 8.63 0.02 28.67
C SER A 97 9.06 -1.18 29.52
N GLY A 98 8.11 -2.03 29.91
CA GLY A 98 8.33 -3.21 30.73
C GLY A 98 9.36 -4.18 30.13
N LYS A 99 10.13 -4.84 31.01
CA LYS A 99 11.14 -5.81 30.59
C LYS A 99 10.54 -7.01 29.87
N GLU A 100 9.29 -7.37 30.10
CA GLU A 100 8.64 -8.55 29.49
C GLU A 100 7.80 -8.23 28.24
N PHE A 101 7.76 -6.97 27.80
CA PHE A 101 6.97 -6.60 26.64
C PHE A 101 7.44 -7.29 25.36
N ARG A 102 6.49 -7.82 24.59
CA ARG A 102 6.70 -8.45 23.29
C ARG A 102 5.54 -8.14 22.35
N ILE A 103 5.84 -8.15 21.06
CA ILE A 103 4.84 -8.10 20.00
C ILE A 103 4.53 -9.55 19.64
N ASN A 104 3.33 -10.01 19.98
CA ASN A 104 2.95 -11.41 19.79
C ASN A 104 2.79 -11.70 18.31
N VAL A 105 3.73 -12.46 17.73
CA VAL A 105 3.64 -12.95 16.35
C VAL A 105 2.72 -14.16 16.30
N ALA A 106 1.82 -14.21 15.34
CA ALA A 106 0.96 -15.37 15.11
C ALA A 106 0.81 -15.66 13.62
N LEU A 107 0.79 -16.95 13.24
CA LEU A 107 0.49 -17.35 11.86
C LEU A 107 -0.99 -17.10 11.55
N LEU A 108 -1.26 -16.43 10.43
CA LEU A 108 -2.62 -16.22 9.94
C LEU A 108 -3.08 -17.43 9.10
N PRO A 109 -4.38 -17.78 9.13
CA PRO A 109 -4.89 -18.97 8.45
C PRO A 109 -4.85 -18.85 6.92
N ALA A 110 -4.84 -17.64 6.38
CA ALA A 110 -4.87 -17.41 4.94
C ALA A 110 -3.45 -17.20 4.39
N LEU A 111 -3.11 -17.98 3.36
CA LEU A 111 -1.93 -17.72 2.53
C LEU A 111 -2.19 -16.54 1.61
N VAL A 112 -1.16 -15.74 1.35
CA VAL A 112 -1.21 -14.66 0.36
C VAL A 112 -0.18 -14.94 -0.71
N GLY A 113 -0.63 -15.20 -1.94
CA GLY A 113 0.25 -15.58 -3.05
C GLY A 113 1.02 -16.88 -2.80
N GLY A 114 0.41 -17.82 -2.06
CA GLY A 114 1.04 -19.09 -1.68
C GLY A 114 2.06 -18.99 -0.54
N LYS A 115 2.29 -17.80 0.04
CA LYS A 115 3.22 -17.58 1.14
C LYS A 115 2.50 -17.44 2.48
N LYS A 116 3.15 -17.91 3.56
CA LYS A 116 2.70 -17.75 4.94
C LYS A 116 2.64 -16.26 5.30
N VAL A 117 1.59 -15.84 6.01
CA VAL A 117 1.42 -14.46 6.49
C VAL A 117 1.21 -14.48 7.98
N TYR A 118 1.75 -13.49 8.65
CA TYR A 118 1.78 -13.36 10.10
C TYR A 118 1.03 -12.10 10.53
N GLY A 119 0.36 -12.22 11.65
CA GLY A 119 -0.31 -11.14 12.35
C GLY A 119 0.40 -10.80 13.65
N VAL A 120 -0.06 -9.72 14.26
CA VAL A 120 0.37 -9.26 15.58
C VAL A 120 -0.83 -9.19 16.51
N GLY A 121 -0.58 -9.10 17.81
CA GLY A 121 -1.64 -8.86 18.79
C GLY A 121 -2.40 -7.56 18.52
N ASN A 122 -3.70 -7.59 18.83
CA ASN A 122 -4.63 -6.47 18.63
C ASN A 122 -4.76 -5.57 19.87
N SER A 123 -3.85 -5.64 20.85
CA SER A 123 -3.88 -4.72 21.99
C SER A 123 -3.37 -3.34 21.60
N LEU A 124 -3.85 -2.28 22.27
CA LEU A 124 -3.46 -0.90 21.97
C LEU A 124 -1.94 -0.71 22.11
N ASP A 125 -1.33 -1.31 23.14
CA ASP A 125 0.11 -1.30 23.38
C ASP A 125 0.92 -1.89 22.23
N GLN A 126 0.55 -3.07 21.70
CA GLN A 126 1.23 -3.67 20.54
C GLN A 126 1.06 -2.83 19.28
N VAL A 127 -0.16 -2.33 19.02
CA VAL A 127 -0.44 -1.48 17.85
C VAL A 127 0.37 -0.18 17.89
N LEU A 128 0.39 0.51 19.04
CA LEU A 128 1.15 1.73 19.20
C LEU A 128 2.66 1.47 19.20
N ALA A 129 3.12 0.37 19.80
CA ALA A 129 4.53 -0.01 19.77
C ALA A 129 5.02 -0.20 18.33
N ILE A 130 4.27 -0.94 17.52
CA ILE A 130 4.56 -1.16 16.09
C ILE A 130 4.63 0.16 15.35
N ARG A 131 3.61 1.01 15.48
CA ARG A 131 3.55 2.30 14.78
C ARG A 131 4.69 3.23 15.20
N PHE A 132 5.06 3.23 16.48
CA PHE A 132 6.19 4.00 16.98
C PHE A 132 7.50 3.50 16.40
N VAL A 133 7.78 2.20 16.49
CA VAL A 133 9.00 1.59 15.92
C VAL A 133 9.10 1.88 14.42
N GLN A 134 8.01 1.71 13.66
CA GLN A 134 7.97 2.08 12.24
C GLN A 134 8.32 3.54 11.99
N ARG A 135 7.74 4.48 12.77
CA ARG A 135 8.04 5.91 12.65
C ARG A 135 9.50 6.20 12.95
N THR A 136 10.05 5.58 13.99
CA THR A 136 11.44 5.76 14.39
C THR A 136 12.40 5.22 13.33
N LEU A 137 12.21 3.98 12.86
CA LEU A 137 13.02 3.39 11.79
C LEU A 137 12.97 4.23 10.52
N LYS A 138 11.77 4.70 10.14
CA LYS A 138 11.59 5.56 8.97
C LYS A 138 12.42 6.85 9.05
N VAL A 139 12.43 7.51 10.20
CA VAL A 139 13.13 8.78 10.40
C VAL A 139 14.64 8.55 10.48
N LEU A 140 15.09 7.58 11.28
CA LEU A 140 16.53 7.36 11.53
C LEU A 140 17.28 6.85 10.30
N TYR A 141 16.68 5.93 9.54
CA TYR A 141 17.31 5.35 8.35
C TYR A 141 16.92 6.08 7.06
N GLU A 142 16.27 7.25 7.17
CA GLU A 142 15.76 8.05 6.05
C GLU A 142 15.05 7.21 4.97
N ILE A 143 14.24 6.24 5.39
CA ILE A 143 13.69 5.23 4.48
C ILE A 143 12.73 5.92 3.49
N ARG A 144 13.16 5.99 2.23
CA ARG A 144 12.38 6.48 1.10
C ARG A 144 11.91 5.29 0.28
N MET A 145 10.61 5.05 0.30
CA MET A 145 9.96 4.10 -0.60
C MET A 145 9.43 4.89 -1.80
N PRO A 146 10.14 4.92 -2.94
CA PRO A 146 9.65 5.63 -4.12
C PRO A 146 8.30 5.05 -4.54
N SER A 147 7.38 5.93 -4.92
CA SER A 147 6.07 5.47 -5.39
C SER A 147 6.24 4.67 -6.68
N ARG A 148 5.46 3.58 -6.83
CA ARG A 148 5.34 2.83 -8.10
C ARG A 148 5.15 3.77 -9.29
N ASP A 149 4.44 4.85 -9.06
CA ASP A 149 4.14 5.86 -10.05
C ASP A 149 5.39 6.53 -10.63
N ILE A 150 6.26 7.04 -9.75
CA ILE A 150 7.51 7.71 -10.12
C ILE A 150 8.43 6.72 -10.84
N LEU A 151 8.61 5.52 -10.30
CA LEU A 151 9.51 4.51 -10.88
C LEU A 151 9.11 4.12 -12.30
N VAL A 152 7.81 3.84 -12.52
CA VAL A 152 7.31 3.47 -13.85
C VAL A 152 7.46 4.63 -14.82
N SER A 153 7.24 5.88 -14.38
CA SER A 153 7.45 7.06 -15.22
C SER A 153 8.91 7.18 -15.67
N GLN A 154 9.85 7.06 -14.74
CA GLN A 154 11.28 7.19 -15.02
C GLN A 154 11.76 6.07 -15.94
N ILE A 155 11.37 4.81 -15.65
CA ILE A 155 11.71 3.66 -16.50
C ILE A 155 11.09 3.82 -17.88
N LYS A 156 9.86 4.32 -18.01
CA LYS A 156 9.26 4.59 -19.32
C LYS A 156 10.11 5.57 -20.13
N SER A 157 10.50 6.68 -19.53
CA SER A 157 11.32 7.69 -20.20
C SER A 157 12.69 7.15 -20.59
N LEU A 158 13.38 6.46 -19.67
CA LEU A 158 14.75 5.98 -19.89
C LEU A 158 14.80 4.72 -20.74
N ALA A 159 13.87 3.78 -20.63
CA ALA A 159 13.91 2.56 -21.43
C ALA A 159 13.54 2.81 -22.91
N LEU A 160 12.78 3.88 -23.20
CA LEU A 160 12.23 4.17 -24.54
C LEU A 160 12.86 5.39 -25.22
N ASP A 161 13.97 5.93 -24.71
CA ASP A 161 14.63 7.12 -25.27
C ASP A 161 15.45 6.87 -26.55
N GLY A 162 15.62 5.62 -26.98
CA GLY A 162 16.40 5.25 -28.16
C GLY A 162 17.91 5.38 -28.00
N VAL A 163 18.42 5.51 -26.77
CA VAL A 163 19.86 5.58 -26.47
C VAL A 163 20.41 4.16 -26.24
N PRO A 164 21.62 3.81 -26.71
CA PRO A 164 22.22 2.51 -26.42
C PRO A 164 22.43 2.27 -24.91
N LYS A 165 22.02 1.10 -24.41
CA LYS A 165 22.20 0.70 -23.00
C LYS A 165 22.04 -0.79 -22.77
N TYR A 166 22.49 -1.25 -21.62
CA TYR A 166 22.23 -2.59 -21.12
C TYR A 166 21.26 -2.52 -19.94
N ILE A 167 20.16 -3.27 -20.00
CA ILE A 167 19.12 -3.28 -18.96
C ILE A 167 19.12 -4.63 -18.24
N ILE A 168 19.17 -4.60 -16.91
CA ILE A 168 18.91 -5.77 -16.07
C ILE A 168 17.59 -5.55 -15.34
N ARG A 169 16.61 -6.41 -15.59
CA ARG A 169 15.42 -6.55 -14.74
C ARG A 169 15.60 -7.79 -13.88
N SER A 170 15.62 -7.60 -12.58
CA SER A 170 15.76 -8.69 -11.62
C SER A 170 14.69 -8.64 -10.54
N ASP A 171 14.50 -9.77 -9.88
CA ASP A 171 13.63 -9.95 -8.73
C ASP A 171 14.37 -10.87 -7.75
N VAL A 172 14.28 -10.60 -6.45
CA VAL A 172 14.94 -11.43 -5.43
C VAL A 172 14.05 -12.60 -5.06
N GLU A 173 14.56 -13.81 -5.20
CA GLU A 173 13.81 -15.02 -4.89
C GLU A 173 13.46 -15.08 -3.40
N SER A 174 12.16 -15.23 -3.10
CA SER A 174 11.65 -15.43 -1.74
C SER A 174 12.28 -14.48 -0.72
N PHE A 175 12.46 -13.20 -1.08
CA PHE A 175 13.23 -12.23 -0.30
C PHE A 175 12.90 -12.24 1.20
N TYR A 176 11.61 -12.17 1.55
CA TYR A 176 11.21 -12.18 2.96
C TYR A 176 11.60 -13.47 3.67
N GLU A 177 11.67 -14.62 3.00
CA GLU A 177 12.11 -15.87 3.61
C GLU A 177 13.66 -15.98 3.69
N SER A 178 14.39 -15.22 2.88
CA SER A 178 15.85 -15.33 2.75
C SER A 178 16.66 -14.38 3.64
N VAL A 179 16.03 -13.38 4.26
CA VAL A 179 16.73 -12.38 5.10
C VAL A 179 17.45 -13.05 6.27
N ARG A 180 18.78 -12.91 6.35
CA ARG A 180 19.57 -13.49 7.44
C ARG A 180 19.41 -12.71 8.74
N HIS A 181 18.89 -13.37 9.78
CA HIS A 181 18.63 -12.72 11.08
C HIS A 181 19.88 -12.16 11.72
N LYS A 182 21.00 -12.91 11.65
CA LYS A 182 22.28 -12.47 12.22
C LYS A 182 22.70 -11.11 11.66
N GLU A 183 22.73 -10.97 10.34
CA GLU A 183 23.15 -9.72 9.70
C GLU A 183 22.20 -8.56 9.98
N LEU A 184 20.89 -8.83 9.96
CA LEU A 184 19.89 -7.81 10.28
C LEU A 184 20.01 -7.34 11.73
N LEU A 185 20.11 -8.27 12.68
CA LEU A 185 20.20 -7.95 14.11
C LEU A 185 21.54 -7.31 14.46
N ASP A 186 22.65 -7.76 13.87
CA ASP A 186 23.97 -7.14 14.07
C ASP A 186 23.93 -5.68 13.62
N GLY A 187 23.35 -5.38 12.45
CA GLY A 187 23.15 -4.01 11.98
C GLY A 187 22.28 -3.16 12.92
N ILE A 188 21.18 -3.73 13.44
CA ILE A 188 20.32 -3.06 14.42
C ILE A 188 21.05 -2.82 15.75
N HIS A 189 21.84 -3.79 16.22
CA HIS A 189 22.55 -3.71 17.49
C HIS A 189 23.71 -2.71 17.43
N GLN A 190 24.40 -2.64 16.29
CA GLN A 190 25.51 -1.72 16.06
C GLN A 190 25.05 -0.27 15.84
N ALA A 191 23.81 -0.03 15.41
CA ALA A 191 23.28 1.32 15.19
C ALA A 191 23.21 2.13 16.51
N PRO A 192 24.10 3.12 16.75
CA PRO A 192 24.12 3.87 18.01
C PRO A 192 22.89 4.76 18.17
N GLU A 193 22.20 5.10 17.08
CA GLU A 193 21.04 5.96 17.07
C GLU A 193 19.80 5.26 17.63
N LEU A 194 19.73 3.93 17.64
CA LEU A 194 18.56 3.20 18.14
C LEU A 194 18.59 3.03 19.66
N SER A 195 17.47 3.34 20.32
CA SER A 195 17.33 3.09 21.75
C SER A 195 17.37 1.59 22.08
N VAL A 196 17.88 1.26 23.28
CA VAL A 196 17.94 -0.12 23.79
C VAL A 196 16.56 -0.79 23.78
N LEU A 197 15.51 -0.03 24.07
CA LEU A 197 14.14 -0.54 24.08
C LEU A 197 13.67 -0.96 22.68
N ILE A 198 13.94 -0.14 21.64
CA ILE A 198 13.59 -0.49 20.26
C ILE A 198 14.39 -1.69 19.78
N LYS A 199 15.71 -1.72 20.05
CA LYS A 199 16.56 -2.89 19.77
C LYS A 199 15.96 -4.15 20.39
N ARG A 200 15.60 -4.11 21.69
CA ARG A 200 14.96 -5.23 22.40
C ARG A 200 13.65 -5.68 21.76
N ILE A 201 12.78 -4.75 21.37
CA ILE A 201 11.51 -5.07 20.69
C ILE A 201 11.77 -5.79 19.37
N LEU A 202 12.70 -5.29 18.56
CA LEU A 202 13.05 -5.89 17.26
C LEU A 202 13.68 -7.28 17.41
N THR A 203 14.64 -7.43 18.34
CA THR A 203 15.25 -8.73 18.64
C THR A 203 14.21 -9.75 19.07
N ARG A 204 13.26 -9.37 19.94
CA ARG A 204 12.18 -10.26 20.37
C ARG A 204 11.22 -10.61 19.25
N LEU A 205 10.85 -9.64 18.41
CA LEU A 205 10.01 -9.89 17.24
C LEU A 205 10.63 -10.96 16.33
N MET A 206 11.95 -10.91 16.10
CA MET A 206 12.64 -11.93 15.30
C MET A 206 12.68 -13.28 16.00
N LYS A 207 12.94 -13.33 17.32
CA LYS A 207 12.91 -14.57 18.10
C LYS A 207 11.51 -15.22 18.09
N ASP A 208 10.46 -14.43 18.33
CA ASP A 208 9.08 -14.90 18.30
C ASP A 208 8.70 -15.38 16.90
N TYR A 209 9.20 -14.73 15.85
CA TYR A 209 9.03 -15.22 14.48
C TYR A 209 9.66 -16.60 14.30
N VAL A 210 10.92 -16.84 14.72
CA VAL A 210 11.57 -18.16 14.64
C VAL A 210 10.73 -19.24 15.33
N VAL A 211 10.21 -18.94 16.53
CA VAL A 211 9.37 -19.89 17.28
C VAL A 211 8.08 -20.24 16.53
N VAL A 212 7.46 -19.27 15.85
CA VAL A 212 6.17 -19.45 15.17
C VAL A 212 6.32 -20.01 13.75
N SER A 213 7.39 -19.64 13.04
CA SER A 213 7.64 -20.08 11.67
C SER A 213 8.35 -21.43 11.61
N GLY A 214 9.23 -21.71 12.58
CA GLY A 214 10.23 -22.79 12.54
C GLY A 214 11.46 -22.44 11.69
N ASP A 215 11.54 -21.22 11.15
CA ASP A 215 12.58 -20.78 10.23
C ASP A 215 13.59 -19.87 10.93
N GLU A 216 14.89 -20.19 10.84
CA GLU A 216 15.98 -19.37 11.40
C GLU A 216 16.33 -18.14 10.54
N ASN A 217 15.71 -18.02 9.37
CA ASN A 217 15.85 -16.88 8.47
C ASN A 217 14.48 -16.30 8.11
N GLY A 218 14.49 -15.04 7.69
CA GLY A 218 13.38 -14.35 7.09
C GLY A 218 12.72 -13.27 7.95
N LEU A 219 11.66 -12.68 7.41
CA LEU A 219 10.89 -11.60 8.00
C LEU A 219 9.40 -11.98 7.96
N PRO A 220 8.64 -11.76 9.05
CA PRO A 220 7.23 -12.09 9.08
C PRO A 220 6.43 -11.23 8.10
N ARG A 221 5.99 -11.80 6.99
CA ARG A 221 5.10 -11.14 6.01
C ARG A 221 3.79 -10.74 6.70
N GLY A 222 3.26 -9.56 6.38
CA GLY A 222 2.01 -9.06 6.96
C GLY A 222 2.19 -8.19 8.22
N ILE A 223 3.36 -8.25 8.86
CA ILE A 223 3.69 -7.35 9.96
C ILE A 223 4.29 -6.06 9.40
N GLY A 224 3.73 -4.92 9.80
CA GLY A 224 4.12 -3.63 9.25
C GLY A 224 5.58 -3.23 9.50
N ILE A 225 6.23 -3.73 10.56
CA ILE A 225 7.66 -3.49 10.83
C ILE A 225 8.53 -4.15 9.76
N SER A 226 8.14 -5.34 9.28
CA SER A 226 8.93 -6.12 8.33
C SER A 226 9.27 -5.33 7.08
N ALA A 227 8.35 -4.51 6.57
CA ALA A 227 8.61 -3.66 5.41
C ALA A 227 9.75 -2.65 5.63
N TYR A 228 9.94 -2.14 6.85
CA TYR A 228 11.05 -1.23 7.17
C TYR A 228 12.36 -1.99 7.38
N LEU A 229 12.30 -3.17 8.01
CA LEU A 229 13.46 -4.05 8.16
C LEU A 229 13.98 -4.52 6.79
N SER A 230 13.09 -4.81 5.85
CA SER A 230 13.43 -5.10 4.46
C SER A 230 14.24 -3.98 3.82
N GLU A 231 13.80 -2.73 3.95
CA GLU A 231 14.51 -1.57 3.39
C GLU A 231 15.86 -1.35 4.06
N ILE A 232 15.95 -1.54 5.38
CA ILE A 232 17.23 -1.45 6.11
C ILE A 232 18.20 -2.53 5.61
N TYR A 233 17.75 -3.77 5.46
CA TYR A 233 18.57 -4.88 4.97
C TYR A 233 19.08 -4.63 3.54
N LEU A 234 18.18 -4.15 2.66
CA LEU A 234 18.50 -3.87 1.26
C LEU A 234 19.38 -2.62 1.10
N SER A 235 19.41 -1.71 2.07
CA SER A 235 20.16 -0.45 1.95
C SER A 235 21.67 -0.64 1.66
N SER A 236 22.31 -1.66 2.25
CA SER A 236 23.72 -1.96 1.96
C SER A 236 23.92 -2.49 0.53
N ILE A 237 22.96 -3.29 0.05
CA ILE A 237 22.97 -3.82 -1.32
C ILE A 237 22.78 -2.68 -2.31
N ASP A 238 21.82 -1.79 -2.06
CA ASP A 238 21.57 -0.61 -2.88
C ASP A 238 22.83 0.26 -2.98
N ALA A 239 23.58 0.40 -1.89
CA ALA A 239 24.83 1.16 -1.88
C ALA A 239 25.94 0.48 -2.69
N GLU A 240 26.06 -0.85 -2.60
CA GLU A 240 27.00 -1.64 -3.41
C GLU A 240 26.67 -1.57 -4.90
N ILE A 241 25.39 -1.69 -5.27
CA ILE A 241 24.93 -1.59 -6.65
C ILE A 241 25.23 -0.20 -7.23
N ARG A 242 24.92 0.87 -6.49
CA ARG A 242 25.18 2.25 -6.95
C ARG A 242 26.66 2.57 -7.17
N ARG A 243 27.58 1.76 -6.65
CA ARG A 243 29.03 1.92 -6.85
C ARG A 243 29.55 1.20 -8.10
N GLN A 244 28.71 0.44 -8.80
CA GLN A 244 29.13 -0.23 -10.03
C GLN A 244 29.42 0.79 -11.12
N ASP A 245 30.48 0.53 -11.89
CA ASP A 245 30.83 1.33 -13.06
C ASP A 245 29.72 1.26 -14.12
N ASP A 246 29.64 2.30 -14.94
CA ASP A 246 28.72 2.44 -16.08
C ASP A 246 27.22 2.43 -15.73
N LEU A 247 26.84 2.22 -14.46
CA LEU A 247 25.45 2.30 -13.99
C LEU A 247 24.99 3.76 -13.93
N PHE A 248 24.03 4.13 -14.78
CA PHE A 248 23.46 5.48 -14.76
C PHE A 248 22.05 5.53 -14.15
N TYR A 249 21.37 4.39 -14.02
CA TYR A 249 20.04 4.33 -13.42
C TYR A 249 19.80 3.04 -12.64
N TYR A 250 19.27 3.21 -11.42
CA TYR A 250 18.86 2.11 -10.55
C TYR A 250 17.52 2.42 -9.89
N ALA A 251 16.58 1.50 -10.02
CA ALA A 251 15.28 1.54 -9.37
C ALA A 251 15.00 0.22 -8.66
N ARG A 252 14.53 0.31 -7.41
CA ARG A 252 14.05 -0.83 -6.63
C ARG A 252 12.66 -0.55 -6.09
N TYR A 253 11.80 -1.57 -6.16
CA TYR A 253 10.50 -1.59 -5.53
C TYR A 253 10.39 -2.88 -4.72
N VAL A 254 10.80 -2.81 -3.44
CA VAL A 254 10.94 -3.98 -2.57
C VAL A 254 11.95 -4.98 -3.16
N ASP A 255 11.48 -6.08 -3.74
CA ASP A 255 12.24 -7.20 -4.32
C ASP A 255 12.47 -7.03 -5.83
N ASP A 256 11.63 -6.25 -6.53
CA ASP A 256 11.76 -5.97 -7.96
C ASP A 256 12.78 -4.85 -8.24
N MET A 257 13.78 -5.12 -9.08
CA MET A 257 14.88 -4.22 -9.41
C MET A 257 15.04 -4.00 -10.93
N VAL A 258 15.37 -2.78 -11.32
CA VAL A 258 15.76 -2.42 -12.69
C VAL A 258 17.04 -1.61 -12.65
N LEU A 259 18.04 -2.05 -13.40
CA LEU A 259 19.34 -1.43 -13.54
C LEU A 259 19.56 -1.11 -15.02
N MET A 260 20.12 0.06 -15.33
CA MET A 260 20.48 0.44 -16.69
C MET A 260 21.92 0.95 -16.71
N TYR A 261 22.72 0.38 -17.61
CA TYR A 261 24.14 0.66 -17.77
C TYR A 261 24.40 1.26 -19.16
N ALA A 262 25.35 2.19 -19.22
CA ALA A 262 25.88 2.75 -20.45
C ALA A 262 27.37 2.37 -20.56
N PRO A 263 27.67 1.13 -20.98
CA PRO A 263 29.04 0.63 -21.00
C PRO A 263 29.93 1.46 -21.93
N GLN A 264 31.14 1.78 -21.48
CA GLN A 264 32.15 2.41 -22.35
C GLN A 264 32.60 1.47 -23.48
N ARG A 265 32.60 0.16 -23.20
CA ARG A 265 32.97 -0.92 -24.11
C ARG A 265 31.98 -2.05 -23.97
N LYS A 266 31.43 -2.55 -25.09
CA LYS A 266 30.31 -3.50 -25.09
C LYS A 266 30.62 -4.80 -24.36
N GLU A 267 31.88 -5.24 -24.37
CA GLU A 267 32.32 -6.48 -23.73
C GLU A 267 32.17 -6.43 -22.20
N LEU A 268 32.07 -5.23 -21.60
CA LEU A 268 31.82 -5.05 -20.17
C LEU A 268 30.40 -5.50 -19.77
N ALA A 269 29.44 -5.44 -20.71
CA ALA A 269 28.04 -5.76 -20.43
C ALA A 269 27.82 -7.19 -19.92
N ALA A 270 28.65 -8.13 -20.38
CA ALA A 270 28.60 -9.54 -19.93
C ALA A 270 28.84 -9.71 -18.43
N LYS A 271 29.54 -8.76 -17.78
CA LYS A 271 29.90 -8.85 -16.36
C LYS A 271 28.85 -8.31 -15.41
N TYR A 272 27.98 -7.40 -15.86
CA TYR A 272 27.05 -6.69 -14.96
C TYR A 272 26.09 -7.62 -14.22
N LEU A 273 25.56 -8.64 -14.90
CA LEU A 273 24.68 -9.62 -14.26
C LEU A 273 25.43 -10.47 -13.23
N GLU A 274 26.67 -10.88 -13.54
CA GLU A 274 27.52 -11.63 -12.62
C GLU A 274 27.86 -10.80 -11.38
N THR A 275 28.31 -9.55 -11.55
CA THR A 275 28.59 -8.65 -10.43
C THR A 275 27.36 -8.43 -9.54
N LEU A 276 26.18 -8.26 -10.14
CA LEU A 276 24.94 -8.15 -9.36
C LEU A 276 24.62 -9.45 -8.60
N SER A 277 24.87 -10.62 -9.20
CA SER A 277 24.73 -11.93 -8.56
C SER A 277 25.63 -12.06 -7.34
N GLU A 278 26.89 -11.61 -7.46
CA GLU A 278 27.87 -11.66 -6.38
C GLU A 278 27.48 -10.78 -5.20
N ILE A 279 27.01 -9.56 -5.47
CA ILE A 279 26.50 -8.64 -4.44
C ILE A 279 25.34 -9.29 -3.67
N LEU A 280 24.36 -9.85 -4.37
CA LEU A 280 23.21 -10.50 -3.73
C LEU A 280 23.63 -11.73 -2.92
N ARG A 281 24.49 -12.58 -3.49
CA ARG A 281 25.00 -13.79 -2.84
C ARG A 281 25.80 -13.46 -1.57
N GLY A 282 26.56 -12.37 -1.58
CA GLY A 282 27.28 -11.85 -0.41
C GLY A 282 26.34 -11.57 0.77
N LYS A 283 25.08 -11.24 0.50
CA LYS A 283 24.01 -11.00 1.48
C LYS A 283 23.04 -12.16 1.64
N GLY A 284 23.37 -13.35 1.13
CA GLY A 284 22.53 -14.55 1.25
C GLY A 284 21.26 -14.50 0.40
N LEU A 285 21.18 -13.59 -0.57
CA LEU A 285 20.07 -13.46 -1.49
C LEU A 285 20.41 -14.11 -2.83
N LYS A 286 19.37 -14.50 -3.59
CA LYS A 286 19.50 -15.10 -4.92
C LYS A 286 18.54 -14.45 -5.90
N PHE A 287 18.90 -14.52 -7.18
CA PHE A 287 17.99 -14.15 -8.26
C PHE A 287 16.81 -15.10 -8.35
N ASN A 288 15.66 -14.54 -8.71
CA ASN A 288 14.55 -15.29 -9.27
C ASN A 288 14.88 -15.70 -10.71
N ASP A 289 14.45 -16.89 -11.14
CA ASP A 289 14.57 -17.41 -12.51
C ASP A 289 14.00 -16.45 -13.58
N LYS A 290 13.16 -15.50 -13.18
CA LYS A 290 12.57 -14.46 -14.04
C LYS A 290 13.49 -13.27 -14.28
N THR A 291 14.74 -13.31 -13.84
CA THR A 291 15.73 -12.29 -14.15
C THR A 291 15.96 -12.23 -15.65
N LYS A 292 15.94 -11.03 -16.22
CA LYS A 292 16.09 -10.79 -17.66
C LYS A 292 17.13 -9.72 -17.90
N THR A 293 17.97 -9.96 -18.88
CA THR A 293 18.90 -8.98 -19.43
C THR A 293 18.41 -8.58 -20.82
N ILE A 294 18.52 -7.29 -21.14
CA ILE A 294 18.22 -6.77 -22.46
C ILE A 294 19.40 -5.93 -22.90
N ASP A 295 20.06 -6.39 -23.95
CA ASP A 295 21.16 -5.69 -24.60
C ASP A 295 20.60 -4.81 -25.71
N LEU A 296 20.70 -3.49 -25.53
CA LEU A 296 20.31 -2.47 -26.51
C LEU A 296 21.53 -1.71 -27.04
N LEU A 297 22.73 -2.30 -26.99
CA LEU A 297 23.98 -1.64 -27.41
C LEU A 297 24.16 -1.63 -28.93
N ASP A 298 23.53 -2.58 -29.62
CA ASP A 298 23.56 -2.75 -31.08
C ASP A 298 22.16 -2.71 -31.69
N GLU A 299 21.26 -3.54 -31.16
CA GLU A 299 19.89 -3.66 -31.63
C GLU A 299 18.91 -3.25 -30.54
N PHE A 300 17.99 -2.35 -30.87
CA PHE A 300 16.87 -2.04 -30.00
C PHE A 300 15.81 -3.14 -30.14
N LYS A 301 15.98 -4.21 -29.37
CA LYS A 301 15.10 -5.38 -29.39
C LYS A 301 14.97 -5.99 -27.99
N GLY A 302 13.75 -6.11 -27.50
CA GLY A 302 13.50 -6.80 -26.23
C GLY A 302 12.27 -6.31 -25.52
N LYS A 303 11.83 -7.09 -24.53
CA LYS A 303 10.70 -6.73 -23.65
C LYS A 303 10.96 -7.19 -22.23
N PHE A 304 10.55 -6.38 -21.25
CA PHE A 304 10.56 -6.76 -19.84
C PHE A 304 9.31 -6.28 -19.12
N ASP A 305 8.96 -7.01 -18.07
CA ASP A 305 7.83 -6.66 -17.20
C ASP A 305 8.33 -5.98 -15.93
N TYR A 306 7.69 -4.87 -15.54
CA TYR A 306 7.97 -4.19 -14.28
C TYR A 306 6.70 -3.51 -13.73
N LEU A 307 6.39 -3.76 -12.45
CA LEU A 307 5.26 -3.18 -11.70
C LEU A 307 3.90 -3.19 -12.44
N GLY A 308 3.62 -4.29 -13.16
CA GLY A 308 2.35 -4.51 -13.86
C GLY A 308 2.27 -3.90 -15.26
N TYR A 309 3.41 -3.48 -15.82
CA TYR A 309 3.55 -3.05 -17.21
C TYR A 309 4.55 -3.94 -17.93
N THR A 310 4.40 -4.05 -19.25
CA THR A 310 5.41 -4.58 -20.16
C THR A 310 6.00 -3.41 -20.93
N PHE A 311 7.31 -3.25 -20.85
CA PHE A 311 8.08 -2.28 -21.63
C PHE A 311 8.62 -3.01 -22.84
N ASP A 312 8.17 -2.58 -24.02
CA ASP A 312 8.69 -3.04 -25.29
C ASP A 312 9.68 -1.99 -25.78
N VAL A 313 10.96 -2.35 -25.81
CA VAL A 313 12.06 -1.48 -26.22
C VAL A 313 12.49 -1.79 -27.67
N SER A 314 11.68 -2.57 -28.39
CA SER A 314 11.97 -2.95 -29.76
C SER A 314 11.64 -1.80 -30.72
N SER A 315 12.51 -1.49 -31.68
CA SER A 315 12.26 -0.39 -32.65
C SER A 315 10.92 -0.51 -33.40
N SER A 316 10.46 -1.73 -33.67
CA SER A 316 9.21 -2.00 -34.39
C SER A 316 7.93 -1.84 -33.56
N SER A 317 8.04 -1.88 -32.23
CA SER A 317 6.86 -1.91 -31.33
C SER A 317 7.10 -1.19 -30.01
N SER A 318 7.94 -0.16 -30.03
CA SER A 318 8.36 0.60 -28.85
C SER A 318 7.16 1.18 -28.11
N GLY A 319 7.06 0.88 -26.81
CA GLY A 319 5.95 1.35 -26.01
C GLY A 319 5.77 0.64 -24.67
N VAL A 320 4.69 1.00 -23.99
CA VAL A 320 4.31 0.44 -22.70
C VAL A 320 2.92 -0.18 -22.81
N GLN A 321 2.82 -1.42 -22.37
CA GLN A 321 1.59 -2.22 -22.39
C GLN A 321 1.26 -2.72 -20.98
N LEU A 322 0.05 -3.24 -20.79
CA LEU A 322 -0.30 -4.01 -19.60
C LEU A 322 0.46 -5.33 -19.63
N SER A 323 1.02 -5.74 -18.48
CA SER A 323 1.61 -7.07 -18.39
C SER A 323 0.54 -8.16 -18.51
N GLN A 324 0.94 -9.32 -19.05
CA GLN A 324 0.01 -10.44 -19.24
C GLN A 324 -0.65 -10.87 -17.91
N ARG A 325 0.12 -10.83 -16.81
CA ARG A 325 -0.40 -11.11 -15.46
C ARG A 325 -1.54 -10.16 -15.08
N LYS A 326 -1.46 -8.88 -15.47
CA LYS A 326 -2.48 -7.88 -15.18
C LYS A 326 -3.72 -8.05 -16.05
N ILE A 327 -3.55 -8.39 -17.32
CA ILE A 327 -4.66 -8.74 -18.24
C ILE A 327 -5.41 -9.97 -17.70
N ASN A 328 -4.67 -11.02 -17.30
CA ASN A 328 -5.26 -12.22 -16.72
C ASN A 328 -6.03 -11.91 -15.42
N LYS A 329 -5.52 -10.97 -14.60
CA LYS A 329 -6.24 -10.50 -13.41
C LYS A 329 -7.56 -9.81 -13.76
N TYR A 330 -7.60 -8.97 -14.79
CA TYR A 330 -8.85 -8.39 -15.27
C TYR A 330 -9.83 -9.46 -15.76
N ARG A 331 -9.35 -10.41 -16.60
CA ARG A 331 -10.18 -11.53 -17.08
C ARG A 331 -10.74 -12.36 -15.94
N SER A 332 -9.93 -12.74 -14.97
CA SER A 332 -10.37 -13.51 -13.80
C SER A 332 -11.42 -12.76 -12.97
N ARG A 333 -11.30 -11.43 -12.81
CA ARG A 333 -12.33 -10.62 -12.13
C ARG A 333 -13.63 -10.53 -12.91
N ILE A 334 -13.56 -10.43 -14.24
CA ILE A 334 -14.72 -10.51 -15.12
C ILE A 334 -15.37 -11.87 -14.94
N ASP A 335 -14.62 -12.96 -15.12
CA ASP A 335 -15.12 -14.33 -14.98
C ASP A 335 -15.81 -14.56 -13.64
N LYS A 336 -15.18 -14.12 -12.54
CA LYS A 336 -15.76 -14.28 -11.21
C LYS A 336 -17.03 -13.46 -11.04
N ALA A 337 -17.11 -12.25 -11.59
CA ALA A 337 -18.32 -11.43 -11.51
C ALA A 337 -19.50 -12.08 -12.24
N PHE A 338 -19.28 -12.63 -13.43
CA PHE A 338 -20.31 -13.31 -14.22
C PHE A 338 -20.67 -14.69 -13.65
N SER A 339 -19.69 -15.46 -13.18
CA SER A 339 -19.92 -16.74 -12.50
C SER A 339 -20.77 -16.56 -11.24
N ASP A 340 -20.45 -15.57 -10.41
CA ASP A 340 -21.21 -15.27 -9.20
C ASP A 340 -22.65 -14.85 -9.52
N TYR A 341 -22.83 -13.99 -10.53
CA TYR A 341 -24.15 -13.63 -11.06
C TYR A 341 -24.94 -14.86 -11.49
N ASN A 342 -24.38 -15.70 -12.38
CA ASN A 342 -25.08 -16.89 -12.90
C ASN A 342 -25.49 -17.86 -11.78
N SER A 343 -24.64 -18.03 -10.75
CA SER A 343 -24.94 -18.91 -9.61
C SER A 343 -26.05 -18.39 -8.69
N LYS A 344 -26.22 -17.07 -8.61
CA LYS A 344 -27.15 -16.39 -7.71
C LYS A 344 -28.46 -16.01 -8.39
N PHE A 345 -28.47 -15.82 -9.70
CA PHE A 345 -29.59 -15.25 -10.43
C PHE A 345 -30.90 -16.03 -10.22
N THR A 346 -30.84 -17.36 -10.15
CA THR A 346 -32.02 -18.20 -9.89
C THR A 346 -32.66 -17.94 -8.53
N PHE A 347 -31.86 -17.56 -7.52
CA PHE A 347 -32.32 -17.44 -6.13
C PHE A 347 -32.59 -15.98 -5.71
N ILE A 348 -31.77 -15.05 -6.19
CA ILE A 348 -31.80 -13.63 -5.81
C ILE A 348 -31.54 -12.74 -7.04
N PRO A 349 -32.43 -12.74 -8.04
CA PRO A 349 -32.19 -12.11 -9.35
C PRO A 349 -31.84 -10.63 -9.23
N GLU A 350 -32.67 -9.83 -8.55
CA GLU A 350 -32.47 -8.37 -8.42
C GLU A 350 -31.11 -8.03 -7.80
N LYS A 351 -30.78 -8.66 -6.67
CA LYS A 351 -29.50 -8.44 -5.98
C LYS A 351 -28.32 -8.90 -6.82
N SER A 352 -28.44 -10.03 -7.52
CA SER A 352 -27.37 -10.52 -8.39
C SER A 352 -27.11 -9.58 -9.57
N GLU A 353 -28.15 -8.98 -10.16
CA GLU A 353 -28.03 -7.97 -11.21
C GLU A 353 -27.33 -6.71 -10.67
N GLU A 354 -27.74 -6.22 -9.49
CA GLU A 354 -27.12 -5.07 -8.83
C GLU A 354 -25.63 -5.31 -8.56
N GLU A 355 -25.28 -6.46 -7.98
CA GLU A 355 -23.88 -6.85 -7.72
C GLU A 355 -23.05 -6.92 -9.01
N LEU A 356 -23.61 -7.46 -10.11
CA LEU A 356 -22.94 -7.54 -11.40
C LEU A 356 -22.70 -6.13 -11.98
N ILE A 357 -23.72 -5.28 -11.99
CA ILE A 357 -23.61 -3.88 -12.45
C ILE A 357 -22.52 -3.16 -11.67
N LEU A 358 -22.54 -3.26 -10.35
CA LEU A 358 -21.57 -2.61 -9.48
C LEU A 358 -20.13 -3.03 -9.81
N ARG A 359 -19.89 -4.33 -9.98
CA ARG A 359 -18.58 -4.88 -10.34
C ARG A 359 -18.12 -4.43 -11.73
N CYS A 360 -19.02 -4.43 -12.71
CA CYS A 360 -18.69 -3.97 -14.06
C CYS A 360 -18.39 -2.47 -14.11
N LEU A 361 -19.14 -1.65 -13.37
CA LEU A 361 -18.86 -0.21 -13.21
C LEU A 361 -17.49 0.02 -12.57
N PHE A 362 -17.14 -0.77 -11.56
CA PHE A 362 -15.85 -0.68 -10.90
C PHE A 362 -14.69 -1.06 -11.83
N LEU A 363 -14.84 -2.15 -12.59
CA LEU A 363 -13.79 -2.64 -13.49
C LEU A 363 -13.51 -1.68 -14.65
N THR A 364 -14.57 -1.07 -15.21
CA THR A 364 -14.48 -0.20 -16.39
C THR A 364 -14.33 1.28 -16.04
N GLY A 365 -14.45 1.67 -14.77
CA GLY A 365 -14.42 3.05 -14.33
C GLY A 365 -13.19 3.43 -13.50
N ASN A 366 -13.23 4.66 -13.02
CA ASN A 366 -12.29 5.22 -12.05
C ASN A 366 -13.03 5.67 -10.80
N MET A 367 -12.34 5.69 -9.67
CA MET A 367 -12.89 6.11 -8.40
C MET A 367 -11.83 6.84 -7.59
N ARG A 368 -12.28 7.85 -6.86
CA ARG A 368 -11.54 8.44 -5.75
C ARG A 368 -11.80 7.62 -4.49
N LEU A 369 -10.77 7.13 -3.83
CA LEU A 369 -10.94 6.44 -2.55
C LEU A 369 -11.44 7.42 -1.49
N PHE A 370 -12.09 6.92 -0.44
CA PHE A 370 -12.62 7.75 0.65
C PHE A 370 -11.69 7.73 1.87
N ASN A 371 -11.98 8.59 2.86
CA ASN A 371 -11.34 8.62 4.17
C ASN A 371 -9.80 8.68 4.10
N ARG A 372 -9.11 7.69 4.69
CA ARG A 372 -7.63 7.59 4.80
C ARG A 372 -6.90 7.71 3.47
N LYS A 373 -7.60 7.46 2.36
CA LYS A 373 -7.08 7.44 0.99
C LYS A 373 -7.79 8.45 0.08
N SER A 374 -8.40 9.49 0.65
CA SER A 374 -9.11 10.53 -0.10
C SER A 374 -8.27 11.22 -1.18
N ASN A 375 -6.95 11.21 -1.11
CA ASN A 375 -6.08 11.74 -2.16
C ASN A 375 -5.63 10.70 -3.20
N ALA A 376 -6.08 9.45 -3.07
CA ALA A 376 -5.70 8.36 -3.94
C ALA A 376 -6.83 8.04 -4.94
N PHE A 377 -6.43 7.93 -6.20
CA PHE A 377 -7.29 7.56 -7.30
C PHE A 377 -6.97 6.13 -7.75
N ILE A 378 -8.01 5.35 -8.03
CA ILE A 378 -7.88 4.00 -8.57
C ILE A 378 -8.83 3.82 -9.76
N GLY A 379 -8.66 2.73 -10.49
CA GLY A 379 -9.49 2.39 -11.63
C GLY A 379 -8.70 2.13 -12.90
N VAL A 380 -9.42 1.98 -14.01
CA VAL A 380 -8.84 1.57 -15.29
C VAL A 380 -7.78 2.56 -15.79
N TYR A 381 -7.95 3.87 -15.62
CA TYR A 381 -6.94 4.86 -15.98
C TYR A 381 -5.81 4.90 -14.95
N PHE A 382 -6.12 5.21 -13.68
CA PHE A 382 -5.09 5.46 -12.67
C PHE A 382 -4.21 4.24 -12.38
N SER A 383 -4.71 3.03 -12.56
CA SER A 383 -3.91 1.82 -12.41
C SER A 383 -2.97 1.56 -13.60
N ASN A 384 -3.27 2.14 -14.77
CA ASN A 384 -2.69 1.81 -16.07
C ASN A 384 -2.19 3.04 -16.86
N LYS A 385 -2.07 4.21 -16.23
CA LYS A 385 -1.88 5.50 -16.93
C LYS A 385 -0.65 5.64 -17.85
N TYR A 386 0.29 4.71 -17.76
CA TYR A 386 1.54 4.74 -18.53
C TYR A 386 1.48 3.98 -19.85
N ILE A 387 0.42 3.19 -20.11
CA ILE A 387 0.28 2.49 -21.40
C ILE A 387 0.33 3.50 -22.55
N THR A 388 1.00 3.14 -23.63
CA THR A 388 1.15 3.98 -24.82
C THR A 388 0.04 3.75 -25.84
N ASP A 389 -0.60 2.60 -25.80
CA ASP A 389 -1.71 2.22 -26.66
C ASP A 389 -2.81 1.50 -25.88
N ALA A 390 -4.05 1.64 -26.33
CA ALA A 390 -5.25 1.13 -25.66
C ALA A 390 -5.78 -0.19 -26.25
N SER A 391 -5.13 -0.79 -27.27
CA SER A 391 -5.62 -2.02 -27.93
C SER A 391 -5.87 -3.17 -26.96
N GLN A 392 -5.03 -3.33 -25.94
CA GLN A 392 -5.23 -4.36 -24.91
C GLN A 392 -6.49 -4.11 -24.06
N LEU A 393 -6.89 -2.85 -23.88
CA LEU A 393 -8.16 -2.50 -23.23
C LEU A 393 -9.34 -2.79 -24.17
N SER A 394 -9.22 -2.51 -25.47
CA SER A 394 -10.21 -2.92 -26.47
C SER A 394 -10.36 -4.44 -26.52
N GLY A 395 -9.27 -5.19 -26.33
CA GLY A 395 -9.28 -6.64 -26.17
C GLY A 395 -10.04 -7.10 -24.91
N LEU A 396 -9.93 -6.37 -23.80
CA LEU A 396 -10.75 -6.62 -22.61
C LEU A 396 -12.22 -6.28 -22.86
N ASP A 397 -12.53 -5.25 -23.64
CA ASP A 397 -13.91 -4.93 -24.05
C ASP A 397 -14.53 -6.04 -24.89
N HIS A 398 -13.79 -6.58 -25.85
CA HIS A 398 -14.27 -7.72 -26.63
C HIS A 398 -14.54 -8.94 -25.74
N TYR A 399 -13.60 -9.26 -24.84
CA TYR A 399 -13.75 -10.34 -23.87
C TYR A 399 -14.99 -10.15 -22.98
N PHE A 400 -15.16 -8.94 -22.44
CA PHE A 400 -16.30 -8.54 -21.63
C PHE A 400 -17.62 -8.66 -22.39
N ARG A 401 -17.70 -8.16 -23.64
CA ARG A 401 -18.89 -8.28 -24.48
C ARG A 401 -19.24 -9.73 -24.79
N ASN A 402 -18.25 -10.60 -24.95
CA ASN A 402 -18.52 -12.02 -25.14
C ASN A 402 -19.17 -12.67 -23.91
N LYS A 403 -18.79 -12.24 -22.69
CA LYS A 403 -19.41 -12.69 -21.44
C LYS A 403 -20.86 -12.22 -21.30
N LEU A 404 -21.23 -11.07 -21.89
CA LEU A 404 -22.62 -10.61 -21.89
C LEU A 404 -23.59 -11.55 -22.60
N LYS A 405 -23.11 -12.39 -23.53
CA LYS A 405 -23.96 -13.37 -24.22
C LYS A 405 -24.57 -14.42 -23.29
N SER A 406 -23.97 -14.67 -22.12
CA SER A 406 -24.52 -15.61 -21.14
C SER A 406 -25.57 -14.98 -20.21
N VAL A 407 -25.88 -13.69 -20.37
CA VAL A 407 -26.84 -12.98 -19.52
C VAL A 407 -28.22 -13.04 -20.18
N ALA A 408 -29.18 -13.68 -19.51
CA ALA A 408 -30.54 -13.84 -20.03
C ALA A 408 -31.33 -12.51 -20.08
N SER A 409 -31.11 -11.60 -19.12
CA SER A 409 -31.86 -10.36 -18.95
C SER A 409 -31.51 -9.31 -20.02
N PRO A 410 -32.41 -8.97 -20.97
CA PRO A 410 -32.10 -8.02 -22.05
C PRO A 410 -31.92 -6.59 -21.54
N SER A 411 -32.61 -6.22 -20.45
CA SER A 411 -32.44 -4.91 -19.80
C SER A 411 -31.03 -4.77 -19.20
N LEU A 412 -30.54 -5.83 -18.55
CA LEU A 412 -29.18 -5.88 -17.99
C LEU A 412 -28.12 -5.82 -19.08
N VAL A 413 -28.28 -6.59 -20.16
CA VAL A 413 -27.37 -6.56 -21.31
C VAL A 413 -27.29 -5.14 -21.91
N ARG A 414 -28.43 -4.44 -22.08
CA ARG A 414 -28.45 -3.05 -22.56
C ARG A 414 -27.76 -2.06 -21.63
N LYS A 415 -27.78 -2.28 -20.31
CA LYS A 415 -27.06 -1.45 -19.34
C LYS A 415 -25.55 -1.70 -19.41
N LEU A 416 -25.14 -2.98 -19.40
CA LEU A 416 -23.74 -3.38 -19.35
C LEU A 416 -23.01 -3.18 -20.68
N SER A 417 -23.68 -3.27 -21.82
CA SER A 417 -23.07 -3.07 -23.15
C SER A 417 -22.53 -1.64 -23.36
N LYS A 418 -23.00 -0.68 -22.56
CA LYS A 418 -22.51 0.72 -22.56
C LYS A 418 -21.17 0.88 -21.84
N LEU A 419 -20.74 -0.12 -21.08
CA LEU A 419 -19.49 -0.07 -20.32
C LEU A 419 -18.30 -0.49 -21.19
N SER A 420 -17.17 0.19 -21.02
CA SER A 420 -15.95 -0.07 -21.78
C SER A 420 -14.71 0.33 -20.97
N PHE A 421 -13.73 -0.58 -20.91
CA PHE A 421 -12.40 -0.37 -20.36
C PHE A 421 -11.65 0.70 -21.14
N GLU A 422 -11.69 0.65 -22.47
CA GLU A 422 -11.02 1.64 -23.32
C GLU A 422 -11.61 3.03 -23.13
N LYS A 423 -12.95 3.15 -23.16
CA LYS A 423 -13.65 4.42 -22.93
C LYS A 423 -13.38 4.96 -21.53
N GLY A 424 -13.48 4.10 -20.51
CA GLY A 424 -13.18 4.47 -19.13
C GLY A 424 -11.74 4.91 -18.90
N PHE A 425 -10.80 4.40 -19.70
CA PHE A 425 -9.41 4.81 -19.69
C PHE A 425 -9.22 6.17 -20.39
N LYS A 426 -9.67 6.30 -21.64
CA LYS A 426 -9.48 7.50 -22.47
C LYS A 426 -10.20 8.72 -21.90
N GLU A 427 -11.46 8.55 -21.50
CA GLU A 427 -12.31 9.63 -20.96
C GLU A 427 -12.20 9.79 -19.44
N LYS A 428 -11.39 8.95 -18.76
CA LYS A 428 -11.21 8.96 -17.30
C LYS A 428 -12.54 8.94 -16.53
N LEU A 429 -13.51 8.14 -16.99
CA LEU A 429 -14.87 8.11 -16.43
C LEU A 429 -14.84 7.79 -14.92
N PHE A 430 -15.39 8.68 -14.11
CA PHE A 430 -15.48 8.53 -12.66
C PHE A 430 -16.80 7.91 -12.23
N ARG A 431 -16.72 7.05 -11.21
CA ARG A 431 -17.83 6.39 -10.54
C ARG A 431 -17.67 6.62 -9.05
N ASN A 432 -18.79 6.92 -8.40
CA ASN A 432 -18.85 7.04 -6.94
C ASN A 432 -19.38 5.72 -6.39
N PHE A 433 -18.75 5.25 -5.32
CA PHE A 433 -19.17 4.06 -4.61
C PHE A 433 -19.22 4.39 -3.12
N ASP A 434 -20.30 4.07 -2.42
CA ASP A 434 -20.36 4.23 -0.97
C ASP A 434 -19.60 3.09 -0.23
N SER A 435 -19.50 3.20 1.09
CA SER A 435 -18.78 2.19 1.89
C SER A 435 -19.41 0.80 1.83
N LYS A 436 -20.74 0.72 1.66
CA LYS A 436 -21.47 -0.55 1.58
C LYS A 436 -21.21 -1.21 0.23
N GLU A 437 -21.29 -0.45 -0.85
CA GLU A 437 -20.97 -0.87 -2.21
C GLU A 437 -19.52 -1.38 -2.32
N LEU A 438 -18.56 -0.66 -1.73
CA LEU A 438 -17.16 -1.12 -1.68
C LEU A 438 -16.98 -2.41 -0.89
N SER A 439 -17.72 -2.57 0.21
CA SER A 439 -17.73 -3.83 0.96
C SER A 439 -18.28 -4.97 0.08
N GLU A 440 -19.38 -4.76 -0.63
CA GLU A 440 -19.97 -5.77 -1.53
C GLU A 440 -19.01 -6.16 -2.67
N LEU A 441 -18.36 -5.18 -3.30
CA LEU A 441 -17.33 -5.41 -4.31
C LEU A 441 -16.20 -6.30 -3.78
N SER A 442 -15.73 -6.02 -2.55
CA SER A 442 -14.63 -6.77 -1.95
C SER A 442 -14.96 -8.25 -1.71
N ARG A 443 -16.21 -8.57 -1.35
CA ARG A 443 -16.63 -9.96 -1.07
C ARG A 443 -16.59 -10.83 -2.32
N GLY A 444 -16.97 -10.29 -3.47
CA GLY A 444 -16.96 -11.02 -4.75
C GLY A 444 -15.56 -11.41 -5.25
N TRP A 445 -14.51 -10.74 -4.75
CA TRP A 445 -13.12 -10.92 -5.21
C TRP A 445 -12.12 -11.22 -4.08
N LYS A 446 -12.57 -11.70 -2.91
CA LYS A 446 -11.68 -12.01 -1.76
C LYS A 446 -10.51 -12.96 -2.08
N HIS A 447 -10.57 -13.70 -3.18
CA HIS A 447 -9.57 -14.70 -3.60
C HIS A 447 -9.11 -14.56 -5.07
N VAL A 448 -9.22 -13.36 -5.68
CA VAL A 448 -8.90 -13.09 -7.12
C VAL A 448 -7.73 -12.13 -7.34
#